data_AF-A0A7X9X4K6-F1
#
_entry.id   AF-A0A7X9X4K6-F1
#
_cell.length_a   1.000
_cell.length_b   1.000
_cell.length_c   1.000
_cell.angle_alpha   90.00
_cell.angle_beta   90.00
_cell.angle_gamma   90.00
#
_symmetry.space_group_name_H-M   'P 1'
#
loop_
_entity.id
_entity.type
_entity.pdbx_description
1 polymer ?
#
loop_
_entity_poly.entity_id
_entity_poly.type
_entity_poly.pdbx_seq_one_letter_code
_entity_poly.pdbx_strand_id
1 'polypeptide(L)'
;MNTPRRPSLLGDAEIEQTVREFAARVLFLRAAWHAGKPGAENPLEAIERDARALSNALKLTPYGSAYWSVLLPDETKHTGDPGAGLGLWVAGQVIAMMQAIEGGESEATIKSKLETMLADVVARLTGRKY
;
A
#
# COMPACT_ATOMS: atom_id res chain seq x y z
N MET A 1 24.10 -22.10 0.11
CA MET A 1 23.51 -20.86 -0.42
C MET A 1 22.31 -20.53 0.46
N ASN A 2 22.31 -19.39 1.15
CA ASN A 2 21.13 -18.94 1.89
C ASN A 2 20.14 -18.39 0.87
N THR A 3 19.04 -19.10 0.64
CA THR A 3 17.91 -18.57 -0.12
C THR A 3 17.43 -17.29 0.58
N PRO A 4 17.34 -16.13 -0.10
CA PRO A 4 16.79 -14.91 0.50
C PRO A 4 15.42 -15.21 1.09
N ARG A 5 15.17 -14.79 2.34
CA ARG A 5 13.87 -15.01 2.99
C ARG A 5 12.85 -14.09 2.32
N ARG A 6 12.07 -14.64 1.39
CA ARG A 6 11.03 -13.90 0.66
C ARG A 6 9.86 -13.55 1.59
N PRO A 7 9.47 -12.26 1.71
CA PRO A 7 8.35 -11.87 2.56
C PRO A 7 6.96 -12.32 2.08
N SER A 8 6.78 -12.56 0.78
CA SER A 8 5.51 -12.99 0.20
C SER A 8 5.65 -14.32 -0.57
N LEU A 9 4.59 -15.13 -0.58
CA LEU A 9 4.49 -16.36 -1.39
C LEU A 9 4.09 -16.11 -2.85
N LEU A 10 3.66 -14.90 -3.20
CA LEU A 10 3.27 -14.52 -4.57
C LEU A 10 4.48 -14.42 -5.50
N GLY A 11 4.25 -14.48 -6.82
CA GLY A 11 5.26 -14.15 -7.83
C GLY A 11 5.57 -12.64 -7.89
N ASP A 12 6.73 -12.25 -8.43
CA ASP A 12 7.15 -10.83 -8.46
C ASP A 12 6.15 -9.93 -9.20
N ALA A 13 5.67 -10.37 -10.35
CA ALA A 13 4.69 -9.64 -11.14
C ALA A 13 3.33 -9.50 -10.42
N GLU A 14 2.91 -10.55 -9.70
CA GLU A 14 1.67 -10.54 -8.92
C GLU A 14 1.77 -9.56 -7.74
N ILE A 15 2.92 -9.50 -7.06
CA ILE A 15 3.17 -8.52 -6.00
C ILE A 15 3.07 -7.10 -6.55
N GLU A 16 3.76 -6.82 -7.65
CA GLU A 16 3.75 -5.50 -8.26
C GLU A 16 2.34 -5.08 -8.68
N GLN A 17 1.62 -5.96 -9.36
CA GLN A 17 0.24 -5.72 -9.76
C GLN A 17 -0.66 -5.43 -8.55
N THR A 18 -0.62 -6.31 -7.54
CA THR A 18 -1.48 -6.21 -6.35
C THR A 18 -1.25 -4.87 -5.61
N VAL A 19 0.01 -4.47 -5.41
CA VAL A 19 0.35 -3.23 -4.72
C VAL A 19 -0.09 -2.00 -5.51
N ARG A 20 0.12 -1.99 -6.84
CA ARG A 20 -0.25 -0.87 -7.71
C ARG A 20 -1.76 -0.74 -7.86
N GLU A 21 -2.48 -1.85 -8.00
CA GLU A 21 -3.95 -1.87 -8.06
C GLU A 21 -4.56 -1.33 -6.78
N PHE A 22 -4.03 -1.72 -5.62
CA PHE A 22 -4.46 -1.17 -4.34
C PHE A 22 -4.24 0.35 -4.27
N ALA A 23 -3.05 0.84 -4.62
CA ALA A 23 -2.76 2.27 -4.62
C ALA A 23 -3.67 3.07 -5.57
N ALA A 24 -3.92 2.53 -6.77
CA ALA A 24 -4.86 3.13 -7.73
C ALA A 24 -6.29 3.16 -7.18
N ARG A 25 -6.72 2.10 -6.49
CA ARG A 25 -8.05 2.03 -5.87
C ARG A 25 -8.22 3.08 -4.78
N VAL A 26 -7.21 3.32 -3.95
CA VAL A 26 -7.20 4.42 -2.96
C VAL A 26 -7.40 5.77 -3.65
N LEU A 27 -6.68 6.04 -4.74
CA LEU A 27 -6.82 7.27 -5.52
C LEU A 27 -8.25 7.44 -6.07
N PHE A 28 -8.80 6.39 -6.66
CA PHE A 28 -10.16 6.43 -7.23
C PHE A 28 -11.24 6.62 -6.17
N LEU A 29 -11.14 5.93 -5.03
CA LEU A 29 -12.07 6.08 -3.91
C LEU A 29 -12.07 7.52 -3.40
N ARG A 30 -10.89 8.08 -3.14
CA ARG A 30 -10.74 9.47 -2.70
C ARG A 30 -11.32 10.44 -3.73
N ALA A 31 -10.95 10.31 -4.99
CA ALA A 31 -11.43 11.21 -6.05
C ALA A 31 -12.96 11.14 -6.23
N ALA A 32 -13.54 9.94 -6.19
CA ALA A 32 -14.98 9.75 -6.31
C ALA A 32 -15.75 10.38 -5.14
N TRP A 33 -15.24 10.21 -3.91
CA TRP A 33 -15.81 10.81 -2.70
C TRP A 33 -15.75 12.34 -2.74
N HIS A 34 -14.58 12.93 -3.04
CA HIS A 34 -14.42 14.38 -3.14
C HIS A 34 -15.26 15.00 -4.26
N ALA A 35 -15.48 14.28 -5.36
CA ALA A 35 -16.34 14.73 -6.45
C ALA A 35 -17.84 14.55 -6.18
N GLY A 36 -18.24 13.97 -5.04
CA GLY A 36 -19.65 13.72 -4.70
C GLY A 36 -20.34 12.77 -5.67
N LYS A 37 -19.60 11.80 -6.26
CA LYS A 37 -20.18 10.87 -7.24
C LYS A 37 -21.29 10.03 -6.60
N PRO A 38 -22.43 9.82 -7.30
CA PRO A 38 -23.47 8.90 -6.82
C PRO A 38 -22.88 7.51 -6.52
N GLY A 39 -23.15 6.99 -5.32
CA GLY A 39 -22.64 5.70 -4.88
C GLY A 39 -21.18 5.68 -4.39
N ALA A 40 -20.55 6.85 -4.19
CA ALA A 40 -19.24 6.91 -3.54
C ALA A 40 -19.34 6.40 -2.09
N GLU A 41 -18.59 5.34 -1.78
CA GLU A 41 -18.47 4.80 -0.42
C GLU A 41 -17.60 5.70 0.46
N ASN A 42 -17.79 5.61 1.79
CA ASN A 42 -16.88 6.22 2.76
C ASN A 42 -15.44 5.72 2.53
N PRO A 43 -14.48 6.59 2.15
CA PRO A 43 -13.13 6.17 1.82
C PRO A 43 -12.42 5.47 2.97
N LEU A 44 -12.66 5.86 4.22
CA LEU A 44 -11.96 5.27 5.37
C LEU A 44 -12.31 3.79 5.53
N GLU A 45 -13.61 3.48 5.52
CA GLU A 45 -14.11 2.11 5.65
C GLU A 45 -13.73 1.26 4.43
N ALA A 46 -13.84 1.83 3.22
CA ALA A 46 -13.48 1.14 2.00
C ALA A 46 -11.99 0.81 1.94
N ILE A 47 -11.12 1.75 2.32
CA ILE A 47 -9.67 1.57 2.36
C ILE A 47 -9.28 0.51 3.40
N GLU A 48 -9.88 0.51 4.60
CA GLU A 48 -9.57 -0.51 5.60
C GLU A 48 -9.97 -1.91 5.12
N ARG A 49 -11.16 -2.05 4.54
CA ARG A 49 -11.62 -3.30 3.93
C ARG A 49 -10.68 -3.77 2.82
N ASP A 50 -10.30 -2.86 1.92
CA ASP A 50 -9.41 -3.18 0.80
C ASP A 50 -7.98 -3.49 1.29
N ALA A 51 -7.52 -2.89 2.40
CA ALA A 51 -6.23 -3.20 3.01
C ALA A 51 -6.22 -4.61 3.61
N ARG A 52 -7.32 -5.06 4.22
CA ARG A 52 -7.47 -6.46 4.67
C ARG A 52 -7.50 -7.42 3.48
N ALA A 53 -8.17 -7.05 2.40
CA ALA A 53 -8.16 -7.84 1.16
C ALA A 53 -6.74 -7.92 0.56
N LEU A 54 -5.99 -6.81 0.56
CA LEU A 54 -4.58 -6.76 0.17
C LEU A 54 -3.75 -7.73 1.01
N SER A 55 -3.92 -7.74 2.33
CA SER A 55 -3.18 -8.66 3.22
C SER A 55 -3.34 -10.13 2.80
N ASN A 56 -4.59 -10.54 2.58
CA ASN A 56 -4.92 -11.89 2.12
C ASN A 56 -4.32 -12.18 0.74
N ALA A 57 -4.36 -11.21 -0.16
CA ALA A 57 -3.80 -11.34 -1.51
C ALA A 57 -2.27 -11.48 -1.47
N LEU A 58 -1.58 -10.68 -0.66
CA LEU A 58 -0.12 -10.66 -0.56
C LEU A 58 0.49 -11.96 -0.04
N LYS A 59 -0.30 -12.82 0.62
CA LYS A 59 0.15 -14.13 1.15
C LYS A 59 1.50 -14.02 1.86
N LEU A 60 1.57 -13.14 2.86
CA LEU A 60 2.81 -12.92 3.61
C LEU A 60 3.26 -14.22 4.28
N THR A 61 4.56 -14.49 4.24
CA THR A 61 5.18 -15.57 5.02
C THR A 61 5.24 -15.17 6.49
N PRO A 62 5.42 -16.11 7.44
CA PRO A 62 5.65 -15.75 8.85
C PRO A 62 6.80 -14.76 9.04
N TYR A 63 7.86 -14.88 8.21
CA TYR A 63 8.95 -13.91 8.17
C TYR A 63 8.48 -12.54 7.66
N GLY A 64 7.74 -12.50 6.55
CA GLY A 64 7.21 -11.26 5.99
C GLY A 64 6.25 -10.54 6.93
N SER A 65 5.37 -11.27 7.62
CA SER A 65 4.49 -10.71 8.64
C SER A 65 5.31 -10.08 9.78
N ALA A 66 6.31 -10.80 10.32
CA ALA A 66 7.16 -10.27 11.38
C ALA A 66 7.96 -9.03 10.92
N TYR A 67 8.48 -9.07 9.69
CA TYR A 67 9.22 -7.96 9.10
C TYR A 67 8.38 -6.68 9.02
N TRP A 68 7.16 -6.78 8.49
CA TRP A 68 6.25 -5.63 8.39
C TRP A 68 5.75 -5.15 9.76
N SER A 69 5.50 -6.03 10.72
CA SER A 69 5.17 -5.62 12.10
C SER A 69 6.22 -4.71 12.74
N VAL A 70 7.49 -4.88 12.37
CA VAL A 70 8.60 -4.08 12.91
C VAL A 70 8.77 -2.76 12.15
N LEU A 71 8.67 -2.79 10.82
CA LEU A 71 8.92 -1.60 10.00
C LEU A 71 7.78 -0.60 9.96
N LEU A 72 6.55 -1.07 10.11
CA LEU A 72 5.38 -0.21 9.99
C LEU A 72 5.22 0.68 11.22
N PRO A 73 4.75 1.92 11.04
CA PRO A 73 4.55 2.85 12.14
C PRO A 73 3.40 2.40 13.04
N ASP A 74 3.42 2.80 14.31
CA ASP A 74 2.53 2.28 15.36
C ASP A 74 1.05 2.50 15.03
N GLU A 75 0.72 3.58 14.32
CA GLU A 75 -0.63 3.94 13.91
C GLU A 75 -1.26 2.89 13.01
N THR A 76 -0.47 2.04 12.34
CA THR A 76 -0.98 0.97 11.46
C THR A 76 -1.16 -0.37 12.18
N LYS A 77 -0.62 -0.49 13.41
CA LYS A 77 -0.59 -1.75 14.18
C LYS A 77 -1.93 -2.07 14.85
N HIS A 78 -2.84 -1.11 14.97
CA HIS A 78 -4.18 -1.32 15.53
C HIS A 78 -4.99 -2.39 14.78
N THR A 79 -4.64 -2.68 13.53
CA THR A 79 -5.29 -3.71 12.71
C THR A 79 -5.00 -5.13 13.16
N GLY A 80 -3.90 -5.35 13.90
CA GLY A 80 -3.39 -6.67 14.27
C GLY A 80 -2.90 -7.52 13.10
N ASP A 81 -2.92 -6.98 11.87
CA ASP A 81 -2.57 -7.66 10.63
C ASP A 81 -1.49 -6.83 9.89
N PRO A 82 -0.24 -7.32 9.81
CA PRO A 82 0.85 -6.57 9.18
C PRO A 82 0.64 -6.29 7.69
N GLY A 83 -0.07 -7.15 6.96
CA GLY A 83 -0.37 -6.91 5.55
C GLY A 83 -1.43 -5.82 5.39
N ALA A 84 -2.43 -5.78 6.28
CA ALA A 84 -3.41 -4.71 6.32
C ALA A 84 -2.76 -3.39 6.76
N GLY A 85 -1.88 -3.44 7.76
CA GLY A 85 -1.08 -2.29 8.19
C GLY A 85 -0.24 -1.70 7.05
N LEU A 86 0.38 -2.54 6.23
CA LEU A 86 1.09 -2.11 5.02
C LEU A 86 0.14 -1.41 4.04
N GLY A 87 -1.05 -1.98 3.81
CA GLY A 87 -2.08 -1.36 2.97
C GLY A 87 -2.49 0.02 3.48
N LEU A 88 -2.76 0.15 4.79
CA LEU A 88 -3.10 1.44 5.40
C LEU A 88 -1.95 2.45 5.30
N TRP A 89 -0.71 2.00 5.48
CA TRP A 89 0.46 2.85 5.29
C TRP A 89 0.56 3.37 3.84
N VAL A 90 0.45 2.48 2.85
CA VAL A 90 0.45 2.85 1.42
C VAL A 90 -0.69 3.83 1.14
N ALA A 91 -1.90 3.57 1.65
CA ALA A 91 -3.02 4.47 1.47
C ALA A 91 -2.77 5.86 2.07
N GLY A 92 -2.18 5.93 3.26
CA GLY A 92 -1.78 7.19 3.89
C GLY A 92 -0.77 7.98 3.06
N GLN A 93 0.26 7.32 2.51
CA GLN A 93 1.23 7.95 1.62
C GLN A 93 0.58 8.48 0.34
N VAL A 94 -0.29 7.69 -0.29
CA VAL A 94 -1.03 8.07 -1.49
C VAL A 94 -1.91 9.30 -1.23
N ILE A 95 -2.64 9.33 -0.11
CA ILE A 95 -3.49 10.46 0.26
C ILE A 95 -2.66 11.72 0.53
N ALA A 96 -1.56 11.61 1.27
CA ALA A 96 -0.67 12.74 1.56
C ALA A 96 -0.06 13.33 0.27
N MET A 97 0.32 12.47 -0.67
CA MET A 97 0.81 12.89 -1.98
C MET A 97 -0.26 13.62 -2.80
N MET A 98 -1.51 13.18 -2.76
CA MET A 98 -2.62 13.91 -3.40
C MET A 98 -2.87 15.27 -2.76
N GLN A 99 -2.82 15.35 -1.44
CA GLN A 99 -2.94 16.63 -0.72
C GLN A 99 -1.80 17.59 -1.07
N ALA A 100 -0.59 17.08 -1.29
CA ALA A 100 0.54 17.91 -1.74
C ALA A 100 0.31 18.51 -3.14
N ILE A 101 -0.25 17.73 -4.08
CA ILE A 101 -0.65 18.25 -5.41
C ILE A 101 -1.70 19.35 -5.25
N GLU A 102 -2.72 19.13 -4.41
CA GLU A 102 -3.76 20.12 -4.11
C GLU A 102 -3.19 21.38 -3.44
N GLY A 103 -2.12 21.23 -2.66
CA GLY A 103 -1.36 22.32 -2.05
C GLY A 103 -0.40 23.05 -3.00
N GLY A 104 -0.35 22.66 -4.28
CA GLY A 104 0.44 23.32 -5.32
C GLY A 104 1.80 22.69 -5.61
N GLU A 105 2.14 21.52 -5.03
CA GLU A 105 3.32 20.77 -5.47
C GLU A 105 3.15 20.25 -6.91
N SER A 106 4.27 20.15 -7.64
CA SER A 106 4.27 19.63 -9.00
C SER A 106 3.81 18.17 -9.06
N GLU A 107 2.79 17.90 -9.87
CA GLU A 107 2.28 16.55 -10.13
C GLU A 107 3.38 15.60 -10.65
N ALA A 108 4.27 16.08 -11.51
CA ALA A 108 5.37 15.27 -12.03
C ALA A 108 6.34 14.82 -10.91
N THR A 109 6.64 15.73 -9.97
CA THR A 109 7.45 15.43 -8.78
C THR A 109 6.76 14.40 -7.89
N ILE A 110 5.47 14.59 -7.63
CA ILE A 110 4.70 13.69 -6.76
C ILE A 110 4.55 12.31 -7.38
N LYS A 111 4.30 12.21 -8.70
CA LYS A 111 4.27 10.94 -9.42
C LYS A 111 5.58 10.18 -9.30
N SER A 112 6.71 10.87 -9.42
CA SER A 112 8.04 10.24 -9.24
C SER A 112 8.25 9.73 -7.80
N LYS A 113 7.82 10.50 -6.78
CA LYS A 113 7.85 10.06 -5.38
C LYS A 113 6.96 8.83 -5.15
N LEU A 114 5.75 8.82 -5.72
CA LEU A 114 4.81 7.71 -5.63
C LEU A 114 5.39 6.43 -6.25
N GLU A 115 5.91 6.52 -7.47
CA GLU A 115 6.54 5.38 -8.16
C GLU A 115 7.73 4.83 -7.38
N THR A 116 8.57 5.70 -6.83
CA THR A 116 9.71 5.29 -5.99
C THR A 116 9.25 4.55 -4.74
N MET A 117 8.20 5.06 -4.07
CA MET A 117 7.64 4.44 -2.87
C MET A 117 7.03 3.07 -3.17
N LEU A 118 6.23 2.94 -4.23
CA LEU A 118 5.62 1.67 -4.63
C LEU A 118 6.69 0.65 -5.05
N ALA A 119 7.72 1.09 -5.78
CA ALA A 119 8.86 0.24 -6.13
C ALA A 119 9.62 -0.25 -4.89
N ASP A 120 9.77 0.59 -3.84
CA ASP A 120 10.37 0.19 -2.57
C ASP A 120 9.58 -0.91 -1.86
N VAL A 121 8.25 -0.74 -1.79
CA VAL A 121 7.34 -1.73 -1.20
C VAL A 121 7.44 -3.05 -1.94
N VAL A 122 7.39 -3.02 -3.28
CA VAL A 122 7.54 -4.23 -4.12
C VAL A 122 8.92 -4.85 -3.93
N ALA A 123 9.99 -4.06 -3.87
CA ALA A 123 11.36 -4.57 -3.67
C ALA A 123 11.50 -5.28 -2.32
N ARG A 124 10.88 -4.77 -1.25
CA ARG A 124 10.85 -5.44 0.06
C ARG A 124 10.02 -6.72 0.00
N LEU A 125 8.81 -6.68 -0.56
CA LEU A 125 7.92 -7.86 -0.67
C LEU A 125 8.49 -9.00 -1.52
N THR A 126 9.20 -8.66 -2.60
CA THR A 126 9.92 -9.63 -3.46
C THR A 126 11.23 -10.10 -2.84
N GLY A 127 11.70 -9.40 -1.80
CA GLY A 127 12.96 -9.73 -1.18
C GLY A 127 14.18 -9.32 -2.00
N ARG A 128 14.05 -8.27 -2.81
CA ARG A 128 15.16 -7.61 -3.53
C ARG A 128 15.82 -6.53 -2.69
N LYS A 129 15.13 -6.03 -1.66
CA LYS A 129 15.63 -5.02 -0.72
C LYS A 129 15.47 -5.50 0.71
N TYR A 130 16.61 -5.63 1.40
CA TYR A 130 16.72 -5.85 2.83
C TYR A 130 17.79 -4.93 3.40
#